data_AF-A0A2U8HPE3-F1
#
_entry.id   AF-A0A2U8HPE3-F1
#
_cell.length_a   1.000
_cell.length_b   1.000
_cell.length_c   1.000
_cell.angle_alpha   90.00
_cell.angle_beta   90.00
_cell.angle_gamma   90.00
#
_symmetry.space_group_name_H-M   'P 1'
#
loop_
_entity.id
_entity.type
_entity.pdbx_description
1 polymer ?
#
loop_
_entity_poly.entity_id
_entity_poly.type
_entity_poly.pdbx_seq_one_letter_code
_entity_poly.pdbx_strand_id
1 'polypeptide(L)'
;MQDITEEDDLNAVIRDHSERLTAQLHAQAESLFPPDASKEMRKFTSGEAAALLGVNDSYLRKLHLDGKGPSPELTPGNRRHYSVHDIHELRILLEKTARKPGDYLPGRRLAPEAAKTSISTICRSSA
;
A
#
# COMPACT_ATOMS: atom_id res chain seq x y z
N MET A 1 -35.89 24.40 -42.13
CA MET A 1 -36.42 23.70 -40.94
C MET A 1 -36.19 22.21 -41.12
N GLN A 2 -34.92 21.81 -41.18
CA GLN A 2 -34.45 20.41 -41.32
C GLN A 2 -33.24 20.12 -40.41
N ASP A 3 -32.70 21.11 -39.68
CA ASP A 3 -31.45 20.94 -38.92
C ASP A 3 -31.65 20.37 -37.51
N ILE A 4 -32.81 20.56 -36.87
CA ILE A 4 -33.03 20.20 -35.45
C ILE A 4 -33.15 18.68 -35.26
N THR A 5 -33.74 17.97 -36.22
CA THR A 5 -33.94 16.50 -36.13
C THR A 5 -32.64 15.72 -36.30
N GLU A 6 -31.74 16.21 -37.16
CA GLU A 6 -30.43 15.58 -37.39
C GLU A 6 -29.50 15.76 -36.17
N GLU A 7 -29.57 16.91 -35.49
CA GLU A 7 -28.84 17.16 -34.24
C GLU A 7 -29.35 16.28 -33.09
N ASP A 8 -30.66 16.09 -32.97
CA ASP A 8 -31.27 15.22 -31.95
C ASP A 8 -30.91 13.74 -32.17
N ASP A 9 -30.89 13.28 -33.42
CA ASP A 9 -30.47 11.92 -33.78
C ASP A 9 -28.96 11.71 -33.53
N LEU A 10 -28.12 12.70 -33.85
CA LEU A 10 -26.69 12.66 -33.54
C LEU A 10 -26.45 12.62 -32.02
N ASN A 11 -27.16 13.44 -31.25
CA ASN A 11 -27.09 13.44 -29.79
C ASN A 11 -27.53 12.10 -29.20
N ALA A 12 -28.55 11.46 -29.77
CA ALA A 12 -28.99 10.13 -29.35
C ALA A 12 -27.91 9.05 -29.60
N VAL A 13 -27.24 9.08 -30.75
CA VAL A 13 -26.12 8.16 -31.06
C VAL A 13 -24.93 8.39 -30.13
N ILE A 14 -24.58 9.66 -29.88
CA ILE A 14 -23.50 10.01 -28.94
C ILE A 14 -23.83 9.49 -27.53
N ARG A 15 -25.09 9.59 -27.11
CA ARG A 15 -25.53 9.09 -25.82
C ARG A 15 -25.43 7.57 -25.72
N ASP A 16 -25.91 6.80 -26.72
CA ASP A 16 -25.77 5.34 -26.75
C ASP A 16 -24.30 4.91 -26.65
N HIS A 17 -23.43 5.55 -27.43
CA HIS A 17 -21.99 5.28 -27.40
C HIS A 17 -21.37 5.60 -26.04
N SER A 18 -21.78 6.70 -25.41
CA SER A 18 -21.28 7.11 -24.08
C SER A 18 -21.71 6.14 -22.98
N GLU A 19 -22.96 5.67 -23.01
CA GLU A 19 -23.49 4.68 -22.07
C GLU A 19 -22.76 3.33 -22.23
N ARG A 20 -22.57 2.89 -23.48
CA ARG A 20 -21.81 1.66 -23.79
C ARG A 20 -20.35 1.74 -23.35
N LEU A 21 -19.70 2.88 -23.59
CA LEU A 21 -18.32 3.10 -23.16
C LEU A 21 -18.20 3.11 -21.63
N THR A 22 -19.14 3.75 -20.93
CA THR A 22 -19.18 3.77 -19.48
C THR A 22 -19.35 2.36 -18.91
N ALA A 23 -20.26 1.57 -19.46
CA ALA A 23 -20.47 0.18 -19.07
C ALA A 23 -19.20 -0.68 -19.28
N GLN A 24 -18.51 -0.49 -20.40
CA GLN A 24 -17.25 -1.20 -20.69
C GLN A 24 -16.13 -0.83 -19.72
N LEU A 25 -15.95 0.47 -19.43
CA LEU A 25 -14.95 0.92 -18.47
C LEU A 25 -15.25 0.39 -17.06
N HIS A 26 -16.52 0.35 -16.66
CA HIS A 26 -16.94 -0.20 -15.38
C HIS A 26 -16.59 -1.70 -15.27
N ALA A 27 -16.95 -2.49 -16.28
CA ALA A 27 -16.64 -3.91 -16.33
C ALA A 27 -15.11 -4.17 -16.34
N GLN A 28 -14.33 -3.35 -17.05
CA GLN A 28 -12.87 -3.43 -17.03
C GLN A 28 -12.28 -3.09 -15.67
N ALA A 29 -12.79 -2.06 -14.99
CA ALA A 29 -12.34 -1.68 -13.66
C ALA A 29 -12.59 -2.80 -12.64
N GLU A 30 -13.78 -3.42 -12.66
CA GLU A 30 -14.12 -4.57 -11.81
C GLU A 30 -13.20 -5.78 -12.08
N SER A 31 -12.87 -6.05 -13.34
CA SER A 31 -11.96 -7.12 -13.69
C SER A 31 -10.51 -6.87 -13.26
N LEU A 32 -10.04 -5.61 -13.30
CA LEU A 32 -8.65 -5.26 -12.96
C LEU A 32 -8.43 -5.08 -11.46
N PHE A 33 -9.46 -4.65 -10.74
CA PHE A 33 -9.40 -4.37 -9.31
C PHE A 33 -10.46 -5.17 -8.54
N PRO A 34 -10.30 -6.51 -8.43
CA PRO A 34 -11.16 -7.28 -7.57
C PRO A 34 -11.08 -6.74 -6.13
N PRO A 35 -12.20 -6.62 -5.40
CA PRO A 35 -12.21 -6.04 -4.04
C PRO A 35 -11.32 -6.83 -3.07
N ASP A 36 -11.13 -8.13 -3.33
CA ASP A 36 -10.30 -9.04 -2.53
C ASP A 36 -8.87 -9.20 -3.08
N ALA A 37 -8.43 -8.32 -3.98
CA ALA A 37 -7.07 -8.37 -4.53
C ALA A 37 -6.03 -8.06 -3.44
N SER A 38 -5.55 -9.08 -2.75
CA SER A 38 -4.40 -8.97 -1.86
C SER A 38 -3.11 -9.00 -2.67
N LYS A 39 -2.37 -7.89 -2.72
CA LYS A 39 -1.04 -7.85 -3.33
C LYS A 39 0.00 -8.16 -2.28
N GLU A 40 0.67 -9.31 -2.42
CA GLU A 40 1.78 -9.65 -1.54
C GLU A 40 3.02 -8.82 -1.92
N MET A 41 3.67 -8.25 -0.91
CA MET A 41 4.91 -7.53 -1.10
C MET A 41 6.08 -8.51 -1.10
N ARG A 42 7.05 -8.27 -2.00
CA ARG A 42 8.32 -9.00 -2.01
C ARG A 42 9.02 -8.87 -0.65
N LYS A 43 9.66 -9.95 -0.20
CA LYS A 43 10.56 -9.93 0.96
C LYS A 43 11.82 -9.11 0.69
N PHE A 44 12.27 -8.37 1.69
CA PHE A 44 13.45 -7.51 1.62
C PHE A 44 14.69 -8.27 2.06
N THR A 45 15.81 -7.99 1.42
CA THR A 45 17.11 -8.45 1.90
C THR A 45 17.52 -7.70 3.18
N SER A 46 18.47 -8.23 3.94
CA SER A 46 18.93 -7.60 5.18
C SER A 46 19.50 -6.18 4.96
N GLY A 47 20.19 -5.94 3.85
CA GLY A 47 20.69 -4.62 3.47
C GLY A 47 19.59 -3.61 3.15
N GLU A 48 18.54 -4.03 2.43
CA GLU A 48 17.37 -3.18 2.15
C GLU A 48 16.57 -2.89 3.42
N ALA A 49 16.34 -3.91 4.26
CA ALA A 49 15.67 -3.73 5.55
C ALA A 49 16.44 -2.76 6.45
N ALA A 50 17.77 -2.84 6.48
CA ALA A 50 18.63 -1.92 7.20
C ALA A 50 18.51 -0.48 6.68
N ALA A 51 18.51 -0.30 5.36
CA ALA A 51 18.31 1.01 4.72
C ALA A 51 16.92 1.61 5.03
N LEU A 52 15.86 0.79 5.01
CA LEU A 52 14.49 1.22 5.34
C LEU A 52 14.32 1.63 6.81
N LEU A 53 15.10 1.02 7.71
CA LEU A 53 15.10 1.31 9.14
C LEU A 53 16.10 2.41 9.52
N GLY A 54 17.02 2.79 8.63
CA GLY A 54 18.12 3.72 8.96
C GLY A 54 19.12 3.13 9.97
N VAL A 55 19.27 1.80 10.01
CA VAL A 55 20.22 1.10 10.87
C VAL A 55 21.29 0.39 10.04
N ASN A 56 22.36 -0.08 10.66
CA ASN A 56 23.39 -0.85 9.98
C ASN A 56 22.95 -2.32 9.82
N ASP A 57 23.19 -2.93 8.65
CA ASP A 57 22.94 -4.36 8.39
C ASP A 57 23.60 -5.27 9.44
N SER A 58 24.82 -4.93 9.87
CA SER A 58 25.53 -5.68 10.93
C SER A 58 24.76 -5.69 12.25
N TYR A 59 24.00 -4.64 12.55
CA TYR A 59 23.20 -4.55 13.77
C TYR A 59 21.98 -5.47 13.70
N LEU A 60 21.27 -5.50 12.57
CA LEU A 60 20.19 -6.47 12.34
C LEU A 60 20.72 -7.90 12.45
N ARG A 61 21.95 -8.15 11.96
CA ARG A 61 22.52 -9.48 12.04
C ARG A 61 22.81 -9.93 13.47
N LYS A 62 23.28 -9.03 14.32
CA LYS A 62 23.48 -9.26 15.76
C LYS A 62 22.15 -9.45 16.49
N LEU A 63 21.16 -8.59 16.21
CA LEU A 63 19.86 -8.63 16.86
C LEU A 63 19.10 -9.95 16.59
N HIS A 64 19.28 -10.50 15.39
CA HIS A 64 18.81 -11.84 15.05
C HIS A 64 19.55 -12.95 15.83
N LEU A 65 20.88 -12.84 16.01
CA LEU A 65 21.65 -13.84 16.77
C LEU A 65 21.31 -13.81 18.26
N ASP A 66 21.00 -12.63 18.80
CA ASP A 66 20.60 -12.44 20.19
C ASP A 66 19.16 -12.94 20.49
N GLY A 67 18.44 -13.42 19.46
CA GLY A 67 17.06 -13.92 19.59
C GLY A 67 16.03 -12.82 19.91
N LYS A 68 16.41 -11.55 19.75
CA LYS A 68 15.56 -10.38 20.07
C LYS A 68 14.81 -9.83 18.86
N GLY A 69 14.91 -10.49 17.71
CA GLY A 69 14.30 -10.05 16.45
C GLY A 69 13.21 -10.99 15.93
N PRO A 70 12.43 -10.56 14.93
CA PRO A 70 11.55 -11.43 14.17
C PRO A 70 12.35 -12.60 13.56
N SER A 71 11.68 -13.70 13.25
CA SER A 71 12.30 -14.86 12.57
C SER A 71 12.15 -14.69 11.05
N PRO A 72 13.11 -14.04 10.34
CA PRO A 72 13.07 -13.92 8.89
C PRO A 72 13.19 -15.30 8.25
N GLU A 73 12.75 -15.40 7.00
CA GLU A 73 13.03 -16.57 6.20
C GLU A 73 14.52 -16.62 5.85
N LEU A 74 15.15 -17.76 6.11
CA LEU A 74 16.53 -18.02 5.72
C LEU A 74 16.54 -18.78 4.39
N THR A 75 17.06 -18.12 3.36
CA THR A 75 17.40 -18.80 2.09
C THR A 75 18.58 -19.75 2.34
N PRO A 76 18.72 -20.88 1.61
CA PRO A 76 19.83 -21.83 1.73
C PRO A 76 21.25 -21.24 1.69
N GLY A 77 21.41 -20.00 1.21
CA GLY A 77 22.67 -19.24 1.26
C GLY A 77 22.90 -18.41 2.53
N ASN A 78 22.20 -18.70 3.63
CA ASN A 78 22.22 -17.92 4.89
C ASN A 78 21.91 -16.41 4.68
N ARG A 79 21.13 -16.11 3.63
CA ARG A 79 20.61 -14.78 3.36
C ARG A 79 19.28 -14.64 4.08
N ARG A 80 19.12 -13.55 4.83
CA ARG A 80 17.92 -13.26 5.62
C ARG A 80 16.98 -12.41 4.80
N HIS A 81 15.75 -12.89 4.67
CA HIS A 81 14.68 -12.19 3.98
C HIS A 81 13.61 -11.77 4.98
N TYR A 82 13.39 -10.46 5.08
CA TYR A 82 12.44 -9.85 5.99
C TYR A 82 11.14 -9.57 5.26
N SER A 83 10.03 -10.02 5.83
CA SER A 83 8.69 -9.62 5.43
C SER A 83 8.40 -8.18 5.88
N VAL A 84 7.32 -7.60 5.36
CA VAL A 84 6.81 -6.29 5.82
C VAL A 84 6.47 -6.30 7.30
N HIS A 85 5.92 -7.42 7.78
CA HIS A 85 5.57 -7.63 9.17
C HIS A 85 6.82 -7.66 10.03
N ASP A 86 7.87 -8.34 9.59
CA ASP A 86 9.15 -8.40 10.30
C ASP A 86 9.77 -7.00 10.43
N ILE A 87 9.72 -6.19 9.37
CA ILE A 87 10.19 -4.80 9.41
C ILE A 87 9.36 -3.97 10.39
N HIS A 88 8.05 -4.19 10.46
CA HIS A 88 7.18 -3.50 11.41
C HIS A 88 7.50 -3.89 12.87
N GLU A 89 7.70 -5.18 13.15
CA GLU A 89 8.13 -5.66 14.46
C GLU A 89 9.48 -5.08 14.86
N LEU A 90 10.43 -5.01 13.92
CA LEU A 90 11.72 -4.35 14.13
C LEU A 90 11.53 -2.88 14.49
N ARG A 91 10.62 -2.14 13.83
CA ARG A 91 10.34 -0.75 14.22
C ARG A 91 9.84 -0.65 15.66
N ILE A 92 8.92 -1.52 16.07
CA ILE A 92 8.39 -1.55 17.45
C ILE A 92 9.51 -1.84 18.46
N LEU A 93 10.40 -2.79 18.14
CA LEU A 93 11.52 -3.15 19.00
C LEU A 93 12.55 -2.02 19.12
N LEU A 94 12.93 -1.42 17.99
CA LEU A 94 13.89 -0.32 17.96
C LEU A 94 13.36 0.93 18.66
N GLU A 95 12.05 1.19 18.55
CA GLU A 95 11.37 2.29 19.22
C GLU A 95 11.52 2.23 20.75
N LYS A 96 11.49 1.02 21.35
CA LYS A 96 11.72 0.85 22.80
C LYS A 96 13.12 1.30 23.24
N THR A 97 14.08 1.23 22.34
CA THR A 97 15.48 1.63 22.59
C THR A 97 15.84 2.99 21.98
N ALA A 98 14.87 3.65 21.33
CA ALA A 98 15.13 4.87 20.57
C ALA A 98 15.46 6.03 21.49
N ARG A 99 16.41 6.87 21.05
CA ARG A 99 16.81 8.07 21.78
C ARG A 99 15.75 9.17 21.71
N LYS A 100 14.99 9.23 20.62
CA LYS A 100 13.85 10.12 20.45
C LYS A 100 12.61 9.29 20.15
N PRO A 101 11.50 9.53 20.87
CA PRO A 101 10.25 8.84 20.58
C PRO A 101 9.71 9.27 19.21
N GLY A 102 9.36 8.29 18.38
CA GLY A 102 8.79 8.44 17.05
C GLY A 102 9.80 8.46 15.90
N ASP A 103 11.05 8.07 16.14
CA ASP A 103 12.08 7.94 15.09
C ASP A 103 11.81 6.70 14.20
N TYR A 104 11.36 5.58 14.79
CA TYR A 104 11.12 4.33 14.04
C TYR A 104 9.64 4.07 13.78
N LEU A 105 8.77 4.55 14.68
CA LEU A 105 7.32 4.60 14.50
C LEU A 105 6.85 6.04 14.32
N PRO A 106 6.90 6.59 13.09
CA PRO A 106 6.18 7.82 12.79
C PRO A 106 4.68 7.52 12.84
N GLY A 107 4.09 7.57 14.04
CA GLY A 107 2.65 7.55 14.20
C GLY A 107 2.03 8.71 13.43
N ARG A 108 0.72 8.66 13.16
CA ARG A 108 -0.04 9.85 12.75
C ARG A 108 0.02 10.85 13.91
N ARG A 109 1.07 11.66 13.97
CA ARG A 109 1.19 12.75 14.93
C ARG A 109 0.05 13.70 14.62
N LEU A 110 -0.78 13.97 15.61
CA LEU A 110 -1.81 14.99 15.50
C LEU A 110 -1.05 16.29 15.19
N ALA A 111 -1.14 16.79 13.95
CA ALA A 111 -0.65 18.12 13.67
C ALA A 111 -1.41 19.11 14.58
N PRO A 112 -0.75 20.14 15.15
CA PRO A 112 -1.48 21.31 15.57
C PRO A 112 -2.12 21.88 14.29
N GLU A 113 -3.44 21.79 14.22
CA GLU A 113 -4.29 22.16 13.08
C GLU A 113 -4.27 21.19 11.87
N ALA A 114 -5.02 20.11 12.01
CA ALA A 114 -5.81 19.45 10.96
C ALA A 114 -5.16 19.22 9.56
N ALA A 115 -4.16 18.34 9.48
CA ALA A 115 -3.94 17.52 8.28
C ALA A 115 -4.36 16.07 8.57
N LYS A 116 -5.67 15.85 8.71
CA LYS A 116 -6.24 14.50 8.72
C LYS A 116 -6.23 14.00 7.27
N THR A 117 -5.12 13.44 6.79
CA THR A 117 -5.13 12.65 5.56
C THR A 117 -5.77 11.30 5.85
N SER A 118 -7.10 11.30 5.99
CA SER A 118 -7.93 10.12 5.87
C SER A 118 -7.82 9.63 4.43
N ILE A 119 -7.10 8.53 4.21
CA ILE A 119 -7.42 7.68 3.07
C ILE A 119 -8.79 7.12 3.45
N SER A 120 -9.86 7.76 2.99
CA SER A 120 -11.20 7.20 3.13
C SER A 120 -11.22 5.99 2.20
N THR A 121 -11.03 4.81 2.78
CA THR A 121 -11.52 3.59 2.16
C THR A 121 -13.00 3.82 1.93
N ILE A 122 -13.38 4.04 0.67
CA ILE A 122 -14.78 4.00 0.25
C ILE A 122 -15.16 2.52 0.36
N CYS A 123 -15.49 2.08 1.57
CA CYS A 123 -16.30 0.90 1.76
C CYS A 123 -17.70 1.29 1.28
N ARG A 124 -17.98 1.05 -0.01
CA ARG A 124 -19.36 1.04 -0.49
C ARG A 124 -19.98 -0.23 0.06
N SER A 125 -20.73 -0.08 1.15
CA SER A 125 -21.69 -1.05 1.65
C SER A 125 -22.69 -1.38 0.54
N SER A 126 -22.66 -2.61 0.05
CA SER A 126 -23.74 -3.22 -0.69
C SER A 126 -24.89 -3.56 0.28
N ALA A 127 -26.07 -3.02 -0.02
CA ALA A 127 -27.38 -3.54 0.37
C ALA A 127 -28.20 -3.66 -0.92
#